data_AF-A0A385ST94-F1
#
_entry.id   AF-A0A385ST94-F1
#
_cell.length_a   1.000
_cell.length_b   1.000
_cell.length_c   1.000
_cell.angle_alpha   90.00
_cell.angle_beta   90.00
_cell.angle_gamma   90.00
#
_symmetry.space_group_name_H-M   'P 1'
#
loop_
_entity.id
_entity.type
_entity.pdbx_description
1 polymer ?
#
loop_
_entity_poly.entity_id
_entity_poly.type
_entity_poly.pdbx_seq_one_letter_code
_entity_poly.pdbx_strand_id
1 'polypeptide(L)'
;MYNPNNFFFSYFYYRLYHLNSNKGDFQGFPAAAVITLIQSLAILDVGIFIMEVFVRGPVLAPYARQIAYSATALGFLLLFLNYKKYNSNFDKMEEKWRGEARKSRRVKGLLIALTVVLVFVPLALVTKL
;
A
#
# COMPACT_ATOMS: atom_id res chain seq x y z
N MET A 1 -9.82 15.46 -5.75
CA MET A 1 -10.24 14.94 -7.06
C MET A 1 -9.84 13.47 -7.16
N TYR A 2 -10.79 12.55 -7.34
CA TYR A 2 -10.50 11.15 -7.64
C TYR A 2 -9.86 11.07 -9.02
N ASN A 3 -8.62 10.60 -9.09
CA ASN A 3 -7.96 10.37 -10.38
C ASN A 3 -8.22 8.90 -10.78
N PRO A 4 -9.06 8.65 -11.81
CA PRO A 4 -9.39 7.29 -12.25
C PRO A 4 -8.18 6.54 -12.83
N ASN A 5 -7.04 7.22 -13.03
CA ASN A 5 -5.83 6.67 -13.64
C ASN A 5 -4.95 5.88 -12.66
N ASN A 6 -5.18 5.98 -11.34
CA ASN A 6 -4.48 5.13 -10.38
C ASN A 6 -5.14 3.75 -10.30
N PHE A 7 -4.94 2.96 -11.37
CA PHE A 7 -5.51 1.63 -11.52
C PHE A 7 -5.11 0.69 -10.38
N PHE A 8 -3.83 0.67 -10.00
CA PHE A 8 -3.27 -0.31 -9.06
C PHE A 8 -3.92 -0.26 -7.67
N PHE A 9 -3.76 0.86 -6.95
CA PHE A 9 -4.27 0.97 -5.59
C PHE A 9 -5.80 1.03 -5.51
N SER A 10 -6.47 1.60 -6.50
CA SER A 10 -7.94 1.65 -6.53
C SER A 10 -8.54 0.26 -6.76
N TYR A 11 -7.98 -0.52 -7.69
CA TYR A 11 -8.41 -1.91 -7.90
C TYR A 11 -8.09 -2.79 -6.70
N PHE A 12 -6.94 -2.58 -6.05
CA PHE A 12 -6.58 -3.29 -4.83
C PHE A 12 -7.54 -2.97 -3.69
N TYR A 13 -7.87 -1.70 -3.49
CA TYR A 13 -8.84 -1.27 -2.47
C TYR A 13 -10.19 -1.94 -2.71
N TYR A 14 -10.71 -1.85 -3.93
CA TYR A 14 -11.99 -2.45 -4.31
C TYR A 14 -12.06 -3.95 -3.99
N ARG A 15 -10.97 -4.69 -4.28
CA ARG A 15 -10.91 -6.13 -3.98
C ARG A 15 -10.86 -6.42 -2.49
N LEU A 16 -10.05 -5.68 -1.73
CA LEU A 16 -9.97 -5.82 -0.28
C LEU A 16 -11.28 -5.43 0.42
N TYR A 17 -11.97 -4.41 -0.10
CA TYR A 17 -13.27 -3.99 0.39
C TYR A 17 -14.27 -5.14 0.27
N HIS A 18 -14.41 -5.74 -0.92
CA HIS A 18 -15.32 -6.88 -1.12
C HIS A 18 -14.92 -8.16 -0.35
N LEU A 19 -13.63 -8.36 -0.05
CA LEU A 19 -13.22 -9.46 0.82
C LEU A 19 -13.65 -9.25 2.28
N ASN A 20 -13.84 -7.99 2.69
CA ASN A 20 -14.23 -7.62 4.04
C ASN A 20 -15.67 -7.13 4.17
N SER A 21 -16.45 -7.10 3.08
CA SER A 21 -17.80 -6.51 3.05
C SER A 21 -18.82 -7.25 3.92
N ASN A 22 -18.50 -8.47 4.38
CA ASN A 22 -19.37 -9.23 5.27
C ASN A 22 -19.19 -8.89 6.76
N LYS A 23 -18.33 -7.91 7.11
CA LYS A 23 -17.84 -7.71 8.49
C LYS A 23 -18.27 -6.41 9.21
N GLY A 24 -19.38 -5.78 8.82
CA GLY A 24 -20.00 -4.65 9.58
C GLY A 24 -19.82 -3.27 8.94
N ASP A 25 -19.93 -2.18 9.71
CA ASP A 25 -20.06 -0.80 9.19
C ASP A 25 -18.73 -0.15 8.75
N PHE A 26 -17.58 -0.67 9.17
CA PHE A 26 -16.26 -0.12 8.85
C PHE A 26 -15.57 -0.81 7.67
N GLN A 27 -16.32 -1.28 6.66
CA GLN A 27 -15.82 -2.16 5.59
C GLN A 27 -14.61 -1.59 4.82
N GLY A 28 -14.56 -0.27 4.65
CA GLY A 28 -13.51 0.41 3.92
C GLY A 28 -12.22 0.66 4.71
N PHE A 29 -12.25 0.58 6.03
CA PHE A 29 -11.10 0.85 6.88
C PHE A 29 -10.01 -0.24 6.78
N PRO A 30 -10.33 -1.55 6.88
CA PRO A 30 -9.34 -2.61 6.69
C PRO A 30 -8.63 -2.55 5.33
N ALA A 31 -9.37 -2.27 4.26
CA ALA A 31 -8.80 -2.12 2.91
C ALA A 31 -7.82 -0.94 2.83
N ALA A 32 -8.18 0.21 3.43
CA ALA A 32 -7.29 1.37 3.51
C ALA A 32 -6.05 1.08 4.36
N ALA A 33 -6.20 0.34 5.47
CA ALA A 33 -5.10 -0.04 6.36
C ALA A 33 -4.08 -0.94 5.66
N VAL A 34 -4.54 -1.95 4.91
CA VAL A 34 -3.64 -2.84 4.15
C VAL A 34 -2.87 -2.09 3.08
N ILE A 35 -3.54 -1.21 2.31
CA ILE A 35 -2.85 -0.38 1.31
C ILE A 35 -1.81 0.52 1.97
N THR A 36 -2.16 1.12 3.11
CA THR A 36 -1.26 1.97 3.87
C THR A 36 -0.04 1.18 4.36
N LEU A 37 -0.24 -0.02 4.88
CA LEU A 37 0.84 -0.90 5.32
C LEU A 37 1.81 -1.20 4.16
N ILE A 38 1.28 -1.51 2.98
CA ILE A 38 2.10 -1.81 1.80
C ILE A 38 2.86 -0.58 1.31
N GLN A 39 2.23 0.60 1.31
CA GLN A 39 2.90 1.87 0.98
C GLN A 39 3.99 2.22 2.00
N SER A 40 3.71 2.07 3.29
CA SER A 40 4.69 2.31 4.35
C SER A 40 5.87 1.35 4.26
N LEU A 41 5.62 0.05 3.99
CA LEU A 41 6.69 -0.93 3.75
C LEU A 41 7.53 -0.56 2.53
N ALA A 42 6.92 -0.15 1.42
CA ALA A 42 7.65 0.27 0.23
C ALA A 42 8.53 1.50 0.49
N ILE A 43 8.01 2.49 1.22
CA ILE A 43 8.77 3.70 1.59
C ILE A 43 9.95 3.32 2.51
N LEU A 44 9.71 2.47 3.51
CA LEU A 44 10.76 2.01 4.41
C LEU A 44 11.82 1.21 3.68
N ASP A 45 11.43 0.28 2.81
CA ASP A 45 12.36 -0.59 2.11
C ASP A 45 13.25 0.21 1.14
N VAL A 46 12.65 1.09 0.34
CA VAL A 46 13.40 2.01 -0.53
C VAL A 46 14.29 2.94 0.30
N GLY A 47 13.81 3.44 1.44
CA GLY A 47 14.60 4.27 2.34
C GLY A 47 15.84 3.57 2.89
N ILE A 48 15.68 2.32 3.37
CA ILE A 48 16.78 1.48 3.85
C ILE A 48 17.77 1.20 2.72
N PHE A 49 17.28 0.81 1.54
CA PHE A 49 18.11 0.57 0.36
C PHE A 49 18.97 1.79 0.00
N ILE A 50 18.37 2.99 -0.05
CA ILE A 50 19.11 4.22 -0.33
C ILE A 50 20.17 4.48 0.75
N MET A 51 19.82 4.31 2.02
CA MET A 51 20.77 4.52 3.11
C MET A 51 21.96 3.56 3.03
N GLU A 52 21.73 2.27 2.80
CA GLU A 52 22.82 1.27 2.71
C GLU A 52 23.70 1.48 1.46
N VAL A 53 23.11 1.84 0.32
CA VAL A 53 23.87 2.02 -0.92
C VAL A 53 24.70 3.31 -0.90
N PHE A 54 24.15 4.40 -0.35
CA PHE A 54 24.76 5.74 -0.46
C PHE A 54 25.39 6.26 0.84
N VAL A 55 24.95 5.78 2.01
CA VAL A 55 25.42 6.25 3.32
C VAL A 55 26.17 5.13 4.03
N ARG A 56 27.50 5.14 3.93
CA ARG A 56 28.34 4.16 4.63
C ARG A 56 28.44 4.50 6.13
N GLY A 57 27.92 3.61 6.99
CA GLY A 57 28.16 3.63 8.45
C GLY A 57 26.89 3.73 9.32
N PRO A 58 27.00 3.53 10.64
CA PRO A 58 25.87 3.43 11.58
C PRO A 58 25.24 4.80 11.93
N VAL A 59 25.01 5.65 10.93
CA VAL A 59 24.50 7.03 11.10
C VAL A 59 23.07 7.04 11.67
N LEU A 60 22.31 5.96 11.49
CA LEU A 60 20.88 5.87 11.83
C LEU A 60 20.61 5.50 13.29
N ALA A 61 21.51 4.78 13.97
CA ALA A 61 21.26 4.25 15.30
C ALA A 61 20.90 5.34 16.35
N PRO A 62 21.58 6.52 16.38
CA PRO A 62 21.22 7.59 17.31
C PRO A 62 19.84 8.21 17.04
N TYR A 63 19.34 8.12 15.81
CA TYR A 63 18.09 8.74 15.37
C TYR A 63 16.93 7.76 15.25
N ALA A 64 17.13 6.50 15.63
CA ALA A 64 16.14 5.42 15.46
C ALA A 64 14.77 5.78 16.07
N ARG A 65 14.75 6.47 17.21
CA ARG A 65 13.52 6.88 17.88
C ARG A 65 12.77 7.99 17.11
N GLN A 66 13.50 8.99 16.63
CA GLN A 66 12.93 10.08 15.82
C GLN A 66 12.39 9.51 14.51
N ILE A 67 13.14 8.62 13.86
CA ILE A 67 12.71 7.92 12.64
C ILE A 67 11.44 7.13 12.90
N ALA A 68 11.35 6.37 14.00
CA ALA A 68 10.15 5.62 14.35
C ALA A 68 8.92 6.52 14.56
N TYR A 69 9.07 7.65 15.26
CA TYR A 69 7.97 8.60 15.45
C TYR A 69 7.55 9.26 14.13
N SER A 70 8.50 9.71 13.31
CA SER A 70 8.23 10.30 12.00
C SER A 70 7.55 9.30 11.06
N ALA A 71 8.02 8.05 11.02
CA ALA A 71 7.42 6.98 10.22
C ALA A 71 6.00 6.64 10.70
N THR A 72 5.78 6.61 12.02
CA THR A 72 4.44 6.37 12.60
C THR A 72 3.48 7.49 12.23
N ALA A 73 3.89 8.75 12.38
CA ALA A 73 3.08 9.91 12.01
C ALA A 73 2.75 9.91 10.50
N LEU A 74 3.74 9.58 9.65
CA LEU A 74 3.53 9.43 8.22
C LEU A 74 2.55 8.28 7.90
N GLY A 75 2.65 7.16 8.62
CA GLY A 75 1.73 6.02 8.49
C GLY A 75 0.28 6.41 8.81
N PHE A 76 0.04 7.15 9.90
CA PHE A 76 -1.29 7.65 10.22
C PHE A 76 -1.83 8.65 9.18
N LEU A 77 -0.96 9.54 8.69
CA LEU A 77 -1.32 10.47 7.62
C LEU A 77 -1.72 9.72 6.35
N LEU A 78 -0.93 8.73 5.92
CA LEU A 78 -1.24 7.89 4.77
C LEU A 78 -2.55 7.12 4.97
N LEU A 79 -2.78 6.57 6.17
CA LEU A 79 -4.03 5.89 6.51
C LEU A 79 -5.24 6.81 6.33
N PHE A 80 -5.17 8.01 6.91
CA PHE A 80 -6.23 8.99 6.80
C PHE A 80 -6.48 9.40 5.34
N LEU A 81 -5.42 9.68 4.58
CA LEU A 81 -5.52 10.05 3.17
C LEU A 81 -6.10 8.91 2.32
N ASN A 82 -5.64 7.68 2.52
CA ASN A 82 -6.14 6.50 1.80
C ASN A 82 -7.60 6.21 2.15
N TYR A 83 -7.94 6.25 3.44
CA TYR A 83 -9.32 6.04 3.88
C TYR A 83 -10.25 7.08 3.27
N LYS A 84 -9.92 8.37 3.40
CA LYS A 84 -10.73 9.46 2.81
C LYS A 84 -10.82 9.32 1.29
N LYS A 85 -9.72 9.02 0.61
CA LYS A 85 -9.66 8.90 -0.85
C LYS A 85 -10.49 7.75 -1.39
N TYR A 86 -10.37 6.56 -0.80
CA TYR A 86 -10.97 5.37 -1.38
C TYR A 86 -12.40 5.13 -0.87
N ASN A 87 -12.67 5.38 0.41
CA ASN A 87 -14.01 5.18 0.97
C ASN A 87 -15.03 6.11 0.32
N SER A 88 -14.67 7.37 0.04
CA SER A 88 -15.56 8.34 -0.63
C SER A 88 -15.78 8.07 -2.13
N ASN A 89 -15.02 7.16 -2.74
CA ASN A 89 -15.11 6.86 -4.17
C ASN A 89 -15.42 5.38 -4.43
N PHE A 90 -15.91 4.67 -3.42
CA PHE A 90 -16.21 3.23 -3.55
C PHE A 90 -17.27 2.97 -4.61
N ASP A 91 -18.36 3.72 -4.64
CA ASP A 91 -19.44 3.50 -5.63
C ASP A 91 -18.93 3.60 -7.07
N LYS A 92 -18.02 4.55 -7.34
CA LYS A 92 -17.38 4.70 -8.66
C LYS A 92 -16.45 3.53 -8.99
N MET A 93 -15.80 2.98 -7.98
CA MET A 93 -14.95 1.79 -8.13
C MET A 93 -15.82 0.55 -8.38
N GLU A 94 -16.94 0.43 -7.66
CA GLU A 94 -17.91 -0.64 -7.89
C GLU A 94 -18.45 -0.57 -9.31
N GLU A 95 -18.96 0.58 -9.75
CA GLU A 95 -19.46 0.77 -11.12
C GLU A 95 -18.42 0.38 -12.18
N LYS A 96 -17.17 0.81 -12.00
CA LYS A 96 -16.07 0.54 -12.95
C LYS A 96 -15.73 -0.94 -13.09
N TRP A 97 -15.84 -1.72 -12.02
CA TRP A 97 -15.43 -3.13 -12.00
C TRP A 97 -16.60 -4.11 -11.82
N ARG A 98 -17.82 -3.60 -11.81
CA ARG A 98 -19.06 -4.38 -11.83
C ARG A 98 -19.09 -5.22 -13.10
N GLY A 99 -19.36 -6.51 -12.95
CA GLY A 99 -19.43 -7.42 -14.11
C GLY A 99 -18.08 -7.74 -14.75
N GLU A 100 -16.94 -7.43 -14.12
CA GLU A 100 -15.64 -7.78 -14.67
C GLU A 100 -15.50 -9.30 -14.94
N ALA A 101 -15.13 -9.64 -16.18
CA ALA A 101 -14.90 -11.01 -16.63
C ALA A 101 -13.87 -11.75 -15.77
N ARG A 102 -14.11 -13.05 -15.53
CA ARG A 102 -13.29 -13.89 -14.63
C ARG A 102 -11.80 -13.92 -15.01
N LYS A 103 -11.49 -13.89 -16.31
CA LYS A 103 -10.11 -13.85 -16.82
C LYS A 103 -9.42 -12.54 -16.46
N SER A 104 -10.05 -11.39 -16.71
CA SER A 104 -9.52 -10.07 -16.35
C SER A 104 -9.27 -9.97 -14.84
N ARG A 105 -10.24 -10.43 -14.04
CA ARG A 105 -10.13 -10.44 -12.57
C ARG A 105 -8.89 -11.18 -12.08
N ARG A 106 -8.61 -12.37 -12.63
CA ARG A 106 -7.43 -13.19 -12.28
C ARG A 106 -6.13 -12.51 -12.65
N VAL A 107 -6.03 -11.97 -13.87
CA VAL A 107 -4.80 -11.27 -14.33
C VAL A 107 -4.50 -10.06 -13.45
N LYS A 108 -5.50 -9.22 -13.17
CA LYS A 108 -5.31 -8.03 -12.33
C LYS A 108 -5.03 -8.38 -10.88
N GLY A 109 -5.63 -9.47 -10.36
CA GLY A 109 -5.31 -9.98 -9.03
C GLY A 109 -3.87 -10.49 -8.93
N LEU A 110 -3.40 -11.19 -9.96
CA LEU A 110 -2.00 -11.62 -10.05
C LEU A 110 -1.04 -10.43 -10.11
N LEU A 111 -1.39 -9.38 -10.86
CA LEU A 111 -0.60 -8.14 -10.90
C LEU A 111 -0.48 -7.50 -9.52
N ILE A 112 -1.56 -7.43 -8.74
CA ILE A 112 -1.50 -6.95 -7.35
C ILE A 112 -0.54 -7.81 -6.53
N ALA A 113 -0.69 -9.14 -6.58
CA ALA A 113 0.16 -10.04 -5.81
C ALA A 113 1.64 -9.88 -6.17
N LEU A 114 1.96 -9.78 -7.46
CA LEU A 114 3.33 -9.54 -7.94
C LEU A 114 3.89 -8.23 -7.40
N THR A 115 3.12 -7.14 -7.43
CA THR A 115 3.60 -5.86 -6.91
C THR A 115 3.84 -5.89 -5.40
N VAL A 116 3.02 -6.61 -4.63
CA VAL A 116 3.28 -6.79 -3.18
C VAL A 116 4.58 -7.54 -2.95
N VAL A 117 4.89 -8.55 -3.77
CA VAL A 117 6.19 -9.26 -3.70
C VAL A 117 7.34 -8.35 -4.10
N LEU A 118 7.15 -7.51 -5.13
CA LEU A 118 8.17 -6.57 -5.61
C LEU A 118 8.56 -5.51 -4.57
N VAL A 119 7.68 -5.21 -3.62
CA VAL A 119 7.99 -4.29 -2.49
C VAL A 119 9.14 -4.79 -1.65
N PHE A 120 9.45 -6.10 -1.63
CA PHE A 120 10.55 -6.68 -0.84
C PHE A 120 11.86 -6.85 -1.62
N VAL A 121 11.89 -6.50 -2.91
CA VAL A 121 13.09 -6.68 -3.75
C VAL A 121 14.27 -5.85 -3.26
N PRO A 122 14.13 -4.55 -2.93
CA PRO A 122 15.24 -3.77 -2.38
C PRO A 122 15.86 -4.42 -1.14
N LEU A 123 15.06 -4.85 -0.16
CA LEU A 123 15.56 -5.55 1.03
C LEU A 123 16.35 -6.82 0.67
N ALA A 124 15.82 -7.61 -0.26
CA ALA A 124 16.44 -8.86 -0.69
C ALA A 124 17.77 -8.63 -1.41
N LEU A 125 17.98 -7.47 -2.04
CA LEU A 125 19.25 -7.08 -2.65
C LEU A 125 20.27 -6.64 -1.59
N VAL A 126 19.85 -5.84 -0.59
CA VAL A 126 20.74 -5.39 0.49
C VAL A 126 21.23 -6.56 1.34
N THR A 127 20.35 -7.48 1.71
CA THR A 127 20.71 -8.64 2.57
C THR A 127 21.66 -9.65 1.91
N LYS A 128 21.88 -9.55 0.60
CA LYS A 128 22.82 -10.40 -0.16
C LYS A 128 24.13 -9.70 -0.50
N LEU A 129 24.23 -8.39 -0.25
CA LEU A 129 25.46 -7.59 -0.36
C LEU A 129 26.23 -7.64 0.95
#